data_AF-A0A8T2CW32-F1
#
_entry.id   AF-A0A8T2CW32-F1
#
_cell.length_a   1.000
_cell.length_b   1.000
_cell.length_c   1.000
_cell.angle_alpha   90.00
_cell.angle_beta   90.00
_cell.angle_gamma   90.00
#
_symmetry.space_group_name_H-M   'P 1'
#
loop_
_entity.id
_entity.type
_entity.pdbx_description
1 polymer ?
#
loop_
_entity_poly.entity_id
_entity_poly.type
_entity_poly.pdbx_seq_one_letter_code
_entity_poly.pdbx_strand_id
1 'polypeptide(L)'
;MAHSQVAYLIPLKADLKEDNSSPRITLSEGPNIIGRGNVSIVDKRLSRKHITIIVSTSGSASLSVDGTNPVVIRSSGDGERKKVKPSEEVSVCNDDLIELIPGHHFFKLVLLNGRAAKKARKAEDDVEAIRRFCPPNEKLPSTFRLLSVDALPDWANTSCVSINDVIEGDVVAAILSNYMVDIDWLMSACPKLANIPQVMVIHGEGDGRQEYIQRKKPANWILHKPRLPISFGTHHSKAIFLVYPRGVRVVVHTANLIHVDWNNKSQGLWMQDFPWKDDDKDPPKGCGFEGDLIDYLNVLKWPEFTANLPGRGNVKINAAFFKKFDYSDATVRLIASVPGYHTGFNLNKWGHMKLRTILQECIFDREFRRSPLIYQFSSLGSLDEKWLAEFGNSLSSGITEDKTPLGPGDSLIIWPTVEDVRCSLEGYAAGNAIPSPLKNVEKPFLKKYWARWKADHSARGRAMPHIKTFTRYNDQKIA
;
A
#
# COMPACT_ATOMS: atom_id res chain seq x y z
N MET A 1 11.53 -29.44 24.63
CA MET A 1 11.14 -28.07 24.23
C MET A 1 12.35 -27.45 23.57
N ALA A 2 12.26 -27.06 22.29
CA ALA A 2 13.38 -26.45 21.59
C ALA A 2 13.51 -24.99 22.05
N HIS A 3 14.63 -24.64 22.68
CA HIS A 3 14.92 -23.25 23.03
C HIS A 3 15.10 -22.45 21.73
N SER A 4 14.29 -21.41 21.54
CA SER A 4 14.40 -20.51 20.39
C SER A 4 15.81 -19.91 20.33
N GLN A 5 16.44 -20.01 19.17
CA GLN A 5 17.70 -19.33 18.90
C GLN A 5 17.41 -17.84 18.73
N VAL A 6 18.12 -16.99 19.49
CA VAL A 6 17.87 -15.53 19.53
C VAL A 6 19.11 -14.70 19.21
N ALA A 7 20.30 -15.30 19.18
CA ALA A 7 21.55 -14.65 18.76
C ALA A 7 22.59 -15.67 18.28
N TYR A 8 23.71 -15.20 17.74
CA TYR A 8 24.91 -15.99 17.53
C TYR A 8 26.20 -15.16 17.68
N LEU A 9 27.31 -15.80 18.00
CA LEU A 9 28.64 -15.22 17.90
C LEU A 9 29.33 -15.70 16.61
N ILE A 10 29.79 -14.74 15.80
CA ILE A 10 30.63 -15.03 14.61
C ILE A 10 32.10 -14.95 15.00
N PRO A 11 32.92 -16.01 14.84
CA PRO A 11 34.36 -15.94 15.03
C PRO A 11 35.02 -15.02 13.99
N LEU A 12 36.00 -14.22 14.40
CA LEU A 12 36.77 -13.32 13.54
C LEU A 12 38.27 -13.65 13.61
N LYS A 13 38.98 -13.38 12.52
CA LYS A 13 40.44 -13.43 12.45
C LYS A 13 41.06 -12.20 13.12
N ALA A 14 42.39 -12.19 13.29
CA ALA A 14 43.12 -11.05 13.85
C ALA A 14 42.97 -9.75 13.04
N ASP A 15 42.64 -9.83 11.75
CA ASP A 15 42.30 -8.68 10.90
C ASP A 15 40.82 -8.26 10.97
N LEU A 16 40.07 -8.84 11.91
CA LEU A 16 38.64 -8.61 12.20
C LEU A 16 37.67 -9.03 11.08
N LYS A 17 38.13 -9.78 10.08
CA LYS A 17 37.25 -10.41 9.08
C LYS A 17 36.67 -11.72 9.60
N GLU A 18 35.50 -12.11 9.10
CA GLU A 18 34.82 -13.35 9.50
C GLU A 18 35.71 -14.58 9.22
N ASP A 19 35.87 -15.42 10.25
CA ASP A 19 36.59 -16.68 10.14
C ASP A 19 35.63 -17.83 9.80
N ASN A 20 35.54 -18.14 8.51
CA ASN A 20 34.70 -19.25 8.03
C ASN A 20 35.26 -20.65 8.37
N SER A 21 36.45 -20.76 8.96
CA SER A 21 37.03 -22.05 9.35
C SER A 21 36.53 -22.54 10.72
N SER A 22 35.92 -21.66 11.51
CA SER A 22 35.36 -21.97 12.83
C SER A 22 33.82 -21.83 12.81
N PRO A 23 33.07 -22.76 13.42
CA PRO A 23 31.61 -22.67 13.44
C PRO A 23 31.13 -21.48 14.29
N ARG A 24 29.99 -20.91 13.92
CA ARG A 24 29.31 -19.89 14.73
C ARG A 24 28.78 -20.51 16.02
N ILE A 25 28.81 -19.76 17.12
CA ILE A 25 28.26 -20.20 18.41
C ILE A 25 26.83 -19.69 18.51
N THR A 26 25.86 -20.60 18.53
CA THR A 26 24.44 -20.28 18.67
C THR A 26 24.09 -19.92 20.11
N LEU A 27 23.27 -18.88 20.30
CA LEU A 27 22.77 -18.44 21.60
C LEU A 27 21.24 -18.53 21.64
N SER A 28 20.72 -19.17 22.68
CA SER A 28 19.29 -19.32 22.97
C SER A 28 18.81 -18.25 23.95
N GLU A 29 17.49 -18.07 24.06
CA GLU A 29 16.92 -17.16 25.06
C GLU A 29 17.35 -17.56 26.49
N GLY A 30 17.76 -16.56 27.27
CA GLY A 30 18.32 -16.74 28.61
C GLY A 30 19.84 -16.84 28.64
N PRO A 31 20.44 -17.44 29.68
CA PRO A 31 21.88 -17.47 29.89
C PRO A 31 22.59 -18.49 28.99
N ASN A 32 23.63 -18.05 28.29
CA ASN A 32 24.47 -18.87 27.42
C ASN A 32 25.92 -18.86 27.90
N ILE A 33 26.43 -20.02 28.30
CA ILE A 33 27.79 -20.15 28.81
C ILE A 33 28.76 -20.43 27.67
N ILE A 34 29.81 -19.60 27.56
CA ILE A 34 30.84 -19.73 26.55
C ILE A 34 32.20 -19.82 27.24
N GLY A 35 33.01 -20.80 26.83
CA GLY A 35 34.39 -20.90 27.26
C GLY A 35 35.20 -21.75 26.31
N ARG A 36 36.30 -22.29 26.83
CA ARG A 36 37.29 -23.04 26.05
C ARG A 36 36.73 -24.23 25.26
N GLY A 37 35.62 -24.83 25.69
CA GLY A 37 34.97 -25.92 24.96
C GLY A 37 34.20 -25.47 23.71
N ASN A 38 33.89 -24.17 23.60
CA ASN A 38 33.10 -23.60 22.52
C ASN A 38 33.97 -22.99 21.41
N VAL A 39 35.29 -22.85 21.64
CA VAL A 39 36.24 -22.25 20.71
C VAL A 39 37.17 -23.36 20.19
N SER A 40 37.38 -23.44 18.88
CA SER A 40 38.21 -24.47 18.23
C SER A 40 39.72 -24.35 18.50
N ILE A 41 40.14 -23.61 19.54
CA ILE A 41 41.54 -23.26 19.81
C ILE A 41 41.91 -23.66 21.24
N VAL A 42 43.09 -24.26 21.41
CA VAL A 42 43.63 -24.66 22.71
C VAL A 42 44.38 -23.49 23.37
N ASP A 43 43.66 -22.53 23.95
CA ASP A 43 44.23 -21.47 24.78
C ASP A 43 43.89 -21.69 26.26
N LYS A 44 44.91 -21.95 27.09
CA LYS A 44 44.72 -22.23 28.53
C LYS A 44 44.26 -21.00 29.33
N ARG A 45 44.38 -19.79 28.77
CA ARG A 45 43.88 -18.55 29.41
C ARG A 45 42.35 -18.47 29.39
N LEU A 46 41.69 -19.19 28.49
CA LEU A 46 40.24 -19.30 28.46
C LEU A 46 39.74 -20.32 29.49
N SER A 47 38.87 -19.86 30.39
CA SER A 47 38.20 -20.74 31.35
C SER A 47 37.20 -21.66 30.64
N ARG A 48 36.82 -22.79 31.26
CA ARG A 48 35.79 -23.68 30.68
C ARG A 48 34.41 -23.00 30.65
N LYS A 49 34.13 -22.18 31.67
CA LYS A 49 33.07 -21.17 31.73
C LYS A 49 33.77 -19.83 31.79
N HIS A 50 33.83 -19.11 30.68
CA HIS A 50 34.62 -17.89 30.55
C HIS A 50 33.75 -16.64 30.57
N ILE A 51 32.63 -16.68 29.86
CA ILE A 51 31.58 -15.67 29.90
C ILE A 51 30.21 -16.33 29.94
N THR A 52 29.22 -15.60 30.47
CA THR A 52 27.80 -15.88 30.27
C THR A 52 27.17 -14.71 29.54
N ILE A 53 26.45 -15.00 28.44
CA ILE A 53 25.68 -13.99 27.70
C ILE A 53 24.20 -14.28 27.93
N ILE A 54 23.49 -13.32 28.53
CA ILE A 54 22.04 -13.39 28.72
C ILE A 54 21.40 -12.63 27.58
N VAL A 55 20.57 -13.31 26.78
CA VAL A 55 19.89 -12.70 25.63
C VAL A 55 18.38 -12.85 25.80
N SER A 56 17.65 -11.76 25.58
CA SER A 56 16.18 -11.74 25.64
C SER A 56 15.57 -11.73 24.24
N THR A 57 14.34 -12.23 24.14
CA THR A 57 13.51 -12.12 22.92
C THR A 57 13.09 -10.68 22.60
N SER A 58 13.30 -9.71 23.50
CA SER A 58 13.12 -8.27 23.21
C SER A 58 14.33 -7.62 22.55
N GLY A 59 15.43 -8.35 22.33
CA GLY A 59 16.65 -7.84 21.69
C GLY A 59 17.62 -7.14 22.65
N SER A 60 17.45 -7.29 23.96
CA SER A 60 18.46 -6.87 24.94
C SER A 60 19.43 -8.01 25.22
N ALA A 61 20.71 -7.67 25.42
CA ALA A 61 21.72 -8.63 25.82
C ALA A 61 22.68 -8.04 26.86
N SER A 62 23.10 -8.88 27.80
CA SER A 62 24.17 -8.57 28.74
C SER A 62 25.21 -9.69 28.77
N LEU A 63 26.44 -9.31 29.08
CA LEU A 63 27.57 -10.21 29.17
C LEU A 63 28.22 -10.07 30.54
N SER A 64 28.44 -11.20 31.21
CA SER A 64 29.21 -11.28 32.44
C SER A 64 30.46 -12.15 32.27
N VAL A 65 31.54 -11.81 32.97
CA VAL A 65 32.81 -12.54 32.92
C VAL A 65 32.90 -13.49 34.11
N ASP A 66 32.75 -14.79 33.83
CA ASP A 66 32.85 -15.87 34.82
C ASP A 66 34.29 -16.38 35.01
N GLY A 67 35.14 -16.18 34.00
CA GLY A 67 36.53 -16.65 34.00
C GLY A 67 37.47 -15.74 34.79
N THR A 68 38.67 -16.23 35.07
CA THR A 68 39.70 -15.47 35.81
C THR A 68 40.37 -14.37 34.99
N ASN A 69 40.28 -14.43 33.67
CA ASN A 69 40.86 -13.42 32.77
C ASN A 69 39.77 -12.46 32.26
N PRO A 70 40.08 -11.16 32.16
CA PRO A 70 39.13 -10.15 31.68
C PRO A 70 38.79 -10.35 30.21
N VAL A 71 37.65 -9.79 29.80
CA VAL A 71 37.18 -9.74 28.41
C VAL A 71 37.16 -8.29 27.95
N VAL A 72 37.23 -8.06 26.66
CA VAL A 72 37.09 -6.72 26.09
C VAL A 72 35.89 -6.67 25.17
N ILE A 73 35.06 -5.65 25.33
CA ILE A 73 33.97 -5.31 24.42
C ILE A 73 34.37 -4.06 23.66
N ARG A 74 34.20 -4.11 22.34
CA ARG A 74 34.29 -2.93 21.48
C ARG A 74 32.92 -2.61 20.93
N SER A 75 32.39 -1.48 21.33
CA SER A 75 31.05 -1.00 20.95
C SER A 75 30.97 -0.74 19.44
N SER A 76 29.90 -1.19 18.80
CA SER A 76 29.69 -1.03 17.34
C SER A 76 29.41 0.42 16.90
N GLY A 77 28.91 1.27 17.80
CA GLY A 77 28.52 2.66 17.51
C GLY A 77 29.70 3.65 17.49
N ASP A 78 30.46 3.70 18.58
CA ASP A 78 31.56 4.67 18.80
C ASP A 78 32.96 4.05 18.72
N GLY A 79 33.04 2.70 18.64
CA GLY A 79 34.31 1.97 18.64
C GLY A 79 35.01 1.93 20.00
N GLU A 80 34.36 2.36 21.08
CA GLU A 80 34.97 2.41 22.42
C GLU A 80 35.35 0.99 22.86
N ARG A 81 36.62 0.83 23.28
CA ARG A 81 37.17 -0.45 23.73
C ARG A 81 37.16 -0.52 25.25
N LYS A 82 36.16 -1.20 25.82
CA LYS A 82 35.95 -1.33 27.26
C LYS A 82 36.40 -2.70 27.78
N LYS A 83 37.21 -2.71 28.83
CA LYS A 83 37.67 -3.93 29.51
C LYS A 83 36.70 -4.28 30.65
N VAL A 84 36.22 -5.52 30.65
CA VAL A 84 35.30 -6.08 31.66
C VAL A 84 36.07 -7.08 32.52
N LYS A 85 36.11 -6.85 33.83
CA LYS A 85 36.85 -7.70 34.78
C LYS A 85 36.02 -8.91 35.22
N PRO A 86 36.64 -9.96 35.80
CA PRO A 86 35.92 -11.06 36.40
C PRO A 86 34.84 -10.58 37.37
N SER A 87 33.66 -11.21 37.34
CA SER A 87 32.46 -10.83 38.11
C SER A 87 31.81 -9.49 37.76
N GLU A 88 32.25 -8.80 36.71
CA GLU A 88 31.55 -7.64 36.16
C GLU A 88 30.57 -8.05 35.05
N GLU A 89 29.48 -7.29 34.93
CA GLU A 89 28.47 -7.42 33.88
C GLU A 89 28.37 -6.12 33.08
N VAL A 90 28.15 -6.23 31.78
CA VAL A 90 27.97 -5.10 30.87
C VAL A 90 26.84 -5.39 29.87
N SER A 91 26.08 -4.35 29.51
CA SER A 91 25.15 -4.43 28.37
C SER A 91 25.93 -4.52 27.07
N VAL A 92 25.50 -5.41 26.18
CA VAL A 92 26.10 -5.57 24.85
C VAL A 92 25.02 -5.40 23.78
N CYS A 93 25.40 -4.79 22.68
CA CYS A 93 24.52 -4.44 21.56
C CYS A 93 24.84 -5.30 20.33
N ASN A 94 23.95 -5.24 19.34
CA ASN A 94 24.19 -5.89 18.05
C ASN A 94 25.47 -5.33 17.39
N ASP A 95 26.21 -6.21 16.74
CA ASP A 95 27.51 -5.97 16.08
C ASP A 95 28.69 -5.62 17.02
N ASP A 96 28.51 -5.66 18.34
CA ASP A 96 29.62 -5.49 19.27
C ASP A 96 30.68 -6.59 19.10
N LEU A 97 31.94 -6.20 19.22
CA LEU A 97 33.07 -7.14 19.13
C LEU A 97 33.54 -7.54 20.52
N ILE A 98 33.68 -8.84 20.73
CA ILE A 98 34.07 -9.47 21.98
C ILE A 98 35.46 -10.08 21.79
N GLU A 99 36.44 -9.64 22.55
CA GLU A 99 37.76 -10.26 22.66
C GLU A 99 37.75 -11.14 23.92
N LEU A 100 37.63 -12.46 23.78
CA LEU A 100 37.54 -13.35 24.95
C LEU A 100 38.83 -13.30 25.79
N ILE A 101 39.96 -12.93 25.20
CA ILE A 101 41.17 -12.51 25.90
C ILE A 101 41.61 -11.19 25.27
N PRO A 102 42.06 -10.16 26.02
CA PRO A 102 42.45 -8.89 25.42
C PRO A 102 43.46 -9.11 24.26
N GLY A 103 43.09 -8.67 23.06
CA GLY A 103 43.84 -8.80 21.82
C GLY A 103 43.76 -10.17 21.12
N HIS A 104 42.91 -11.09 21.58
CA HIS A 104 42.83 -12.47 21.06
C HIS A 104 41.38 -13.01 21.09
N HIS A 105 41.10 -14.02 20.26
CA HIS A 105 39.80 -14.73 20.20
C HIS A 105 38.62 -13.78 20.02
N PHE A 106 38.52 -13.26 18.80
CA PHE A 106 37.56 -12.22 18.44
C PHE A 106 36.24 -12.83 17.99
N PHE A 107 35.14 -12.30 18.51
CA PHE A 107 33.79 -12.67 18.11
C PHE A 107 32.94 -11.43 17.87
N LYS A 108 32.05 -11.46 16.89
CA LYS A 108 31.01 -10.44 16.70
C LYS A 108 29.69 -10.98 17.23
N LEU A 109 29.06 -10.25 18.15
CA LEU A 109 27.71 -10.57 18.63
C LEU A 109 26.69 -10.13 17.58
N VAL A 110 25.84 -11.07 17.15
CA VAL A 110 24.70 -10.75 16.30
C VAL A 110 23.43 -11.20 17.00
N LEU A 111 22.61 -10.22 17.37
CA LEU A 111 21.28 -10.42 17.90
C LEU A 111 20.34 -10.62 16.71
N LEU A 112 19.55 -11.68 16.74
CA LEU A 112 18.66 -12.03 15.63
C LEU A 112 17.44 -11.11 15.53
N ASN A 113 17.29 -10.18 16.47
CA ASN A 113 16.36 -9.07 16.39
C ASN A 113 17.08 -7.81 15.90
N GLY A 114 16.90 -7.51 14.62
CA GLY A 114 17.38 -6.29 13.98
C GLY A 114 18.43 -6.54 12.90
N ARG A 115 17.99 -6.45 11.64
CA ARG A 115 18.78 -6.34 10.41
C ARG A 115 19.27 -7.64 9.76
N ALA A 116 18.49 -8.01 8.75
CA ALA A 116 18.91 -8.66 7.52
C ALA A 116 20.31 -8.29 6.98
N ALA A 117 20.74 -9.18 6.06
CA ALA A 117 21.68 -8.99 4.95
C ALA A 117 23.12 -9.45 5.24
N LYS A 118 23.58 -10.54 4.61
CA LYS A 118 23.69 -10.57 3.15
C LYS A 118 23.49 -11.97 2.58
N LYS A 119 22.61 -12.02 1.58
CA LYS A 119 22.68 -12.85 0.37
C LYS A 119 21.89 -14.15 0.23
N ALA A 120 21.15 -14.65 1.21
CA ALA A 120 20.28 -15.79 0.91
C ALA A 120 19.01 -15.78 1.78
N ARG A 121 17.85 -15.94 1.10
CA ARG A 121 16.48 -16.08 1.66
C ARG A 121 15.71 -14.76 1.83
N LYS A 122 15.37 -14.22 0.66
CA LYS A 122 14.78 -12.92 0.32
C LYS A 122 13.23 -12.92 0.37
N ALA A 123 12.57 -13.45 1.41
CA ALA A 123 11.10 -13.62 1.35
C ALA A 123 10.28 -13.34 2.63
N GLU A 124 10.84 -13.27 3.84
CA GLU A 124 10.04 -13.16 5.08
C GLU A 124 10.16 -11.82 5.84
N ASP A 125 11.18 -10.98 5.56
CA ASP A 125 11.47 -9.72 6.30
C ASP A 125 10.56 -8.52 5.97
N ASP A 126 9.83 -8.51 4.85
CA ASP A 126 9.05 -7.32 4.44
C ASP A 126 7.84 -7.06 5.35
N VAL A 127 7.36 -8.09 6.04
CA VAL A 127 6.10 -8.02 6.81
C VAL A 127 6.29 -7.20 8.09
N GLU A 128 7.43 -7.32 8.78
CA GLU A 128 7.65 -6.71 10.10
C GLU A 128 8.00 -5.21 10.05
N ALA A 129 8.57 -4.74 8.93
CA ALA A 129 8.74 -3.31 8.66
C ALA A 129 7.39 -2.60 8.39
N ILE A 130 6.45 -3.28 7.71
CA ILE A 130 5.09 -2.79 7.48
C ILE A 130 4.29 -2.73 8.79
N ARG A 131 4.52 -3.67 9.72
CA ARG A 131 3.87 -3.69 11.06
C ARG A 131 4.13 -2.45 11.91
N ARG A 132 5.23 -1.73 11.68
CA ARG A 132 5.61 -0.51 12.42
C ARG A 132 5.49 0.76 11.58
N PHE A 133 4.93 0.66 10.38
CA PHE A 133 4.64 1.83 9.55
C PHE A 133 3.36 2.50 10.07
N CYS A 134 3.54 3.61 10.78
CA CYS A 134 2.48 4.52 11.18
C CYS A 134 2.71 5.87 10.47
N PRO A 135 1.97 6.19 9.40
CA PRO A 135 1.95 7.53 8.85
C PRO A 135 1.58 8.52 9.96
N PRO A 136 2.30 9.64 10.11
CA PRO A 136 1.87 10.71 11.00
C PRO A 136 0.43 11.12 10.65
N ASN A 137 -0.44 11.31 11.66
CA ASN A 137 -1.85 11.69 11.46
C ASN A 137 -2.02 12.93 10.56
N GLU A 138 -1.05 13.84 10.57
CA GLU A 138 -1.01 15.05 9.73
C GLU A 138 -0.82 14.77 8.23
N LYS A 139 -0.42 13.56 7.83
CA LYS A 139 -0.23 13.13 6.43
C LYS A 139 -1.30 12.18 5.92
N LEU A 140 -2.33 11.87 6.70
CA LEU A 140 -3.51 11.13 6.20
C LEU A 140 -4.14 11.79 4.95
N PRO A 141 -4.28 13.13 4.86
CA PRO A 141 -4.98 13.80 3.76
C PRO A 141 -4.22 13.88 2.41
N SER A 142 -3.16 13.10 2.18
CA SER A 142 -2.37 13.19 0.94
C SER A 142 -1.76 11.85 0.52
N THR A 143 -2.55 10.78 0.51
CA THR A 143 -1.97 9.43 0.38
C THR A 143 -2.84 8.37 -0.25
N PHE A 144 -2.16 7.41 -0.90
CA PHE A 144 -2.72 6.09 -1.17
C PHE A 144 -2.79 5.27 0.13
N ARG A 145 -3.92 4.61 0.35
CA ARG A 145 -4.22 3.80 1.53
C ARG A 145 -4.98 2.54 1.13
N LEU A 146 -4.81 1.49 1.92
CA LEU A 146 -5.69 0.33 1.88
C LEU A 146 -6.86 0.55 2.82
N LEU A 147 -7.99 -0.12 2.56
CA LEU A 147 -9.11 -0.12 3.48
C LEU A 147 -8.92 -1.18 4.55
N SER A 148 -9.42 -0.90 5.75
CA SER A 148 -9.35 -1.83 6.88
C SER A 148 -10.05 -3.14 6.57
N VAL A 149 -9.54 -4.26 7.10
CA VAL A 149 -10.20 -5.57 6.98
C VAL A 149 -10.36 -6.19 8.35
N ASP A 150 -11.60 -6.47 8.75
CA ASP A 150 -11.99 -6.83 10.11
C ASP A 150 -11.31 -8.11 10.60
N ALA A 151 -11.18 -9.10 9.72
CA ALA A 151 -10.60 -10.40 10.07
C ALA A 151 -9.06 -10.45 10.01
N LEU A 152 -8.39 -9.33 9.71
CA LEU A 152 -6.93 -9.24 9.70
C LEU A 152 -6.39 -8.82 11.08
N PRO A 153 -5.17 -9.23 11.43
CA PRO A 153 -4.53 -8.76 12.66
C PRO A 153 -4.31 -7.23 12.63
N ASP A 154 -4.37 -6.59 13.79
CA ASP A 154 -4.29 -5.12 13.93
C ASP A 154 -3.14 -4.47 13.16
N TRP A 155 -1.98 -5.14 13.15
CA TRP A 155 -0.79 -4.65 12.45
C TRP A 155 -0.98 -4.49 10.92
N ALA A 156 -1.86 -5.30 10.33
CA ALA A 156 -2.19 -5.23 8.91
C ALA A 156 -3.16 -4.08 8.60
N ASN A 157 -3.79 -3.51 9.63
CA ASN A 157 -4.72 -2.39 9.56
C ASN A 157 -4.13 -1.07 10.09
N THR A 158 -2.89 -1.05 10.61
CA THR A 158 -2.28 0.13 11.25
C THR A 158 -2.26 1.39 10.38
N SER A 159 -2.12 1.23 9.06
CA SER A 159 -2.15 2.32 8.07
C SER A 159 -3.37 2.25 7.16
N CYS A 160 -4.39 1.50 7.54
CA CYS A 160 -5.62 1.37 6.76
C CYS A 160 -6.66 2.38 7.24
N VAL A 161 -7.68 2.58 6.42
CA VAL A 161 -8.76 3.52 6.69
C VAL A 161 -10.12 2.85 6.54
N SER A 162 -11.04 3.22 7.41
CA SER A 162 -12.46 2.89 7.32
C SER A 162 -13.23 4.02 6.64
N ILE A 163 -14.51 3.79 6.35
CA ILE A 163 -15.38 4.85 5.79
C ILE A 163 -15.54 6.05 6.75
N ASN A 164 -15.44 5.82 8.06
CA ASN A 164 -15.55 6.88 9.07
C ASN A 164 -14.31 7.78 9.15
N ASP A 165 -13.14 7.22 8.83
CA ASP A 165 -11.89 7.99 8.74
C ASP A 165 -11.88 8.85 7.47
N VAL A 166 -12.52 8.37 6.40
CA VAL A 166 -12.65 9.12 5.15
C VAL A 166 -13.65 10.27 5.29
N ILE A 167 -14.83 9.99 5.87
CA ILE A 167 -15.93 10.95 6.02
C ILE A 167 -15.95 11.50 7.45
N GLU A 168 -15.19 12.57 7.64
CA GLU A 168 -14.98 13.20 8.94
C GLU A 168 -15.02 14.73 8.84
N GLY A 169 -15.14 15.38 10.00
CA GLY A 169 -15.20 16.83 10.12
C GLY A 169 -16.55 17.44 9.70
N ASP A 170 -16.55 18.77 9.59
CA ASP A 170 -17.74 19.58 9.31
C ASP A 170 -18.03 19.63 7.81
N VAL A 171 -18.42 18.49 7.23
CA VAL A 171 -18.79 18.39 5.82
C VAL A 171 -20.12 19.11 5.59
N VAL A 172 -20.15 20.04 4.63
CA VAL A 172 -21.38 20.78 4.27
C VAL A 172 -22.14 20.13 3.12
N ALA A 173 -21.44 19.41 2.26
CA ALA A 173 -22.02 18.66 1.16
C ALA A 173 -21.14 17.46 0.82
N ALA A 174 -21.76 16.31 0.58
CA ALA A 174 -21.07 15.09 0.15
C ALA A 174 -21.62 14.59 -1.18
N ILE A 175 -20.74 14.21 -2.11
CA ILE A 175 -21.10 13.55 -3.36
C ILE A 175 -20.45 12.17 -3.36
N LEU A 176 -21.27 11.12 -3.29
CA LEU A 176 -20.88 9.72 -3.22
C LEU A 176 -21.15 9.05 -4.57
N SER A 177 -20.10 8.77 -5.34
CA SER A 177 -20.20 8.06 -6.62
C SER A 177 -19.86 6.59 -6.42
N ASN A 178 -20.74 5.68 -6.83
CA ASN A 178 -20.50 4.25 -6.70
C ASN A 178 -21.30 3.37 -7.68
N TYR A 179 -20.91 2.12 -7.85
CA TYR A 179 -21.69 1.13 -8.60
C TYR A 179 -22.82 0.55 -7.75
N MET A 180 -22.49 -0.02 -6.58
CA MET A 180 -23.45 -0.59 -5.63
C MET A 180 -23.49 0.20 -4.33
N VAL A 181 -24.71 0.38 -3.80
CA VAL A 181 -25.00 1.11 -2.56
C VAL A 181 -25.95 0.32 -1.69
N ASP A 182 -25.48 0.01 -0.48
CA ASP A 182 -26.33 -0.47 0.60
C ASP A 182 -26.58 0.65 1.59
N ILE A 183 -27.74 1.29 1.45
CA ILE A 183 -28.10 2.47 2.23
C ILE A 183 -28.22 2.17 3.71
N ASP A 184 -28.74 1.00 4.10
CA ASP A 184 -28.91 0.65 5.51
C ASP A 184 -27.55 0.45 6.18
N TRP A 185 -26.66 -0.31 5.52
CA TRP A 185 -25.29 -0.46 5.97
C TRP A 185 -24.55 0.88 5.97
N LEU A 186 -24.65 1.69 4.92
CA LEU A 186 -23.93 2.96 4.79
C LEU A 186 -24.28 3.92 5.94
N MET A 187 -25.56 4.01 6.28
CA MET A 187 -26.04 4.84 7.39
C MET A 187 -25.61 4.31 8.76
N SER A 188 -25.54 2.99 8.92
CA SER A 188 -25.03 2.38 10.16
C SER A 188 -23.50 2.50 10.28
N ALA A 189 -22.78 2.34 9.17
CA ALA A 189 -21.33 2.35 9.13
C ALA A 189 -20.76 3.76 9.22
N CYS A 190 -21.46 4.76 8.65
CA CYS A 190 -21.08 6.16 8.74
C CYS A 190 -22.27 7.06 9.13
N PRO A 191 -22.68 7.06 10.42
CA PRO A 191 -23.82 7.85 10.89
C PRO A 191 -23.69 9.36 10.65
N LYS A 192 -22.45 9.87 10.53
CA LYS A 192 -22.17 11.29 10.24
C LYS A 192 -22.82 11.75 8.92
N LEU A 193 -22.97 10.87 7.94
CA LEU A 193 -23.65 11.17 6.67
C LEU A 193 -25.09 11.67 6.86
N ALA A 194 -25.78 11.23 7.93
CA ALA A 194 -27.13 11.68 8.26
C ALA A 194 -27.20 13.19 8.57
N ASN A 195 -26.11 13.73 9.13
CA ASN A 195 -26.04 15.11 9.60
C ASN A 195 -25.47 16.06 8.54
N ILE A 196 -24.97 15.53 7.42
CA ILE A 196 -24.47 16.36 6.32
C ILE A 196 -25.66 17.08 5.67
N PRO A 197 -25.65 18.42 5.54
CA PRO A 197 -26.78 19.18 5.04
C PRO A 197 -27.29 18.73 3.67
N GLN A 198 -26.38 18.36 2.76
CA GLN A 198 -26.72 17.88 1.42
C GLN A 198 -25.86 16.68 1.04
N VAL A 199 -26.49 15.59 0.60
CA VAL A 199 -25.76 14.40 0.11
C VAL A 199 -26.30 14.01 -1.25
N MET A 200 -25.43 13.85 -2.24
CA MET A 200 -25.77 13.28 -3.53
C MET A 200 -25.18 11.88 -3.65
N VAL A 201 -25.98 10.91 -4.06
CA VAL A 201 -25.54 9.56 -4.40
C VAL A 201 -25.66 9.36 -5.91
N ILE A 202 -24.51 9.23 -6.57
CA ILE A 202 -24.41 8.90 -7.99
C ILE A 202 -24.20 7.39 -8.10
N HIS A 203 -25.15 6.67 -8.69
CA HIS A 203 -25.17 5.21 -8.61
C HIS A 203 -25.29 4.49 -9.96
N GLY A 204 -24.86 3.22 -9.97
CA GLY A 204 -25.03 2.27 -11.08
C GLY A 204 -26.14 1.24 -10.86
N GLU A 205 -26.93 1.37 -9.78
CA GLU A 205 -27.95 0.40 -9.38
C GLU A 205 -29.04 0.12 -10.43
N GLY A 206 -29.54 -1.12 -10.40
CA GLY A 206 -30.74 -1.53 -11.14
C GLY A 206 -32.03 -0.93 -10.54
N ASP A 207 -33.12 -0.99 -11.30
CA ASP A 207 -34.33 -0.21 -11.00
C ASP A 207 -34.96 -0.57 -9.63
N GLY A 208 -35.06 -1.87 -9.30
CA GLY A 208 -35.61 -2.29 -7.99
C GLY A 208 -34.77 -1.83 -6.79
N ARG A 209 -33.43 -1.83 -6.91
CA ARG A 209 -32.54 -1.37 -5.83
C ARG A 209 -32.54 0.16 -5.73
N GLN A 210 -32.64 0.85 -6.87
CA GLN A 210 -32.83 2.30 -6.92
C GLN A 210 -34.12 2.72 -6.19
N GLU A 211 -35.25 2.06 -6.45
CA GLU A 211 -36.52 2.33 -5.77
C GLU A 211 -36.41 2.12 -4.25
N TYR A 212 -35.72 1.07 -3.83
CA TYR A 212 -35.45 0.82 -2.41
C TYR A 212 -34.68 1.97 -1.76
N ILE A 213 -33.57 2.39 -2.38
CA ILE A 213 -32.75 3.50 -1.86
C ILE A 213 -33.57 4.79 -1.84
N GLN A 214 -34.33 5.08 -2.89
CA GLN A 214 -35.16 6.28 -2.98
C GLN A 214 -36.17 6.38 -1.83
N ARG A 215 -36.72 5.24 -1.38
CA ARG A 215 -37.64 5.16 -0.22
C ARG A 215 -36.95 5.28 1.14
N LYS A 216 -35.71 4.83 1.25
CA LYS A 216 -34.99 4.68 2.53
C LYS A 216 -34.03 5.82 2.84
N LYS A 217 -33.52 6.51 1.81
CA LYS A 217 -32.59 7.62 1.97
C LYS A 217 -33.22 8.76 2.81
N PRO A 218 -32.40 9.55 3.52
CA PRO A 218 -32.85 10.81 4.12
C PRO A 218 -33.46 11.77 3.08
N ALA A 219 -34.36 12.66 3.55
CA ALA A 219 -35.10 13.57 2.67
C ALA A 219 -34.20 14.54 1.90
N ASN A 220 -33.12 15.00 2.53
CA ASN A 220 -32.11 15.91 1.97
C ASN A 220 -31.09 15.22 1.04
N TRP A 221 -31.25 13.91 0.77
CA TRP A 221 -30.36 13.20 -0.16
C TRP A 221 -30.90 13.25 -1.58
N ILE A 222 -30.01 13.38 -2.57
CA ILE A 222 -30.33 13.35 -4.00
C ILE A 222 -29.79 12.04 -4.58
N LEU A 223 -30.62 11.32 -5.33
CA LEU A 223 -30.17 10.17 -6.11
C LEU A 223 -30.01 10.57 -7.58
N HIS A 224 -28.88 10.18 -8.18
CA HIS A 224 -28.59 10.42 -9.59
C HIS A 224 -28.05 9.16 -10.25
N LYS A 225 -28.63 8.77 -11.39
CA LYS A 225 -28.17 7.66 -12.22
C LYS A 225 -27.62 8.24 -13.53
N PRO A 226 -26.30 8.21 -13.76
CA PRO A 226 -25.71 8.70 -15.01
C PRO A 226 -26.25 7.95 -16.22
N ARG A 227 -26.34 8.64 -17.37
CA ARG A 227 -26.77 8.01 -18.63
C ARG A 227 -25.69 7.06 -19.14
N LEU A 228 -26.10 5.86 -19.53
CA LEU A 228 -25.24 4.85 -20.15
C LEU A 228 -25.76 4.57 -21.58
N PRO A 229 -25.39 5.42 -22.57
CA PRO A 229 -25.98 5.37 -23.91
C PRO A 229 -25.47 4.20 -24.77
N ILE A 230 -24.45 3.46 -24.31
CA ILE A 230 -23.88 2.31 -25.01
C ILE A 230 -24.24 1.05 -24.23
N SER A 231 -24.75 0.04 -24.92
CA SER A 231 -25.11 -1.26 -24.36
C SER A 231 -23.98 -1.86 -23.55
N PHE A 232 -24.34 -2.57 -22.47
CA PHE A 232 -23.40 -3.20 -21.53
C PHE A 232 -22.49 -2.22 -20.77
N GLY A 233 -22.71 -0.90 -20.90
CA GLY A 233 -22.04 0.11 -20.08
C GLY A 233 -22.40 -0.02 -18.60
N THR A 234 -21.49 0.39 -17.72
CA THR A 234 -21.69 0.39 -16.26
C THR A 234 -21.12 1.67 -15.67
N HIS A 235 -21.85 2.31 -14.76
CA HIS A 235 -21.27 3.36 -13.90
C HIS A 235 -20.43 2.69 -12.81
N HIS A 236 -19.13 2.51 -13.08
CA HIS A 236 -18.22 1.78 -12.20
C HIS A 236 -17.38 2.67 -11.29
N SER A 237 -17.38 3.99 -11.54
CA SER A 237 -16.58 4.96 -10.79
C SER A 237 -16.96 5.00 -9.32
N LYS A 238 -15.93 5.08 -8.48
CA LYS A 238 -16.01 5.04 -7.03
C LYS A 238 -15.22 6.21 -6.49
N ALA A 239 -15.93 7.27 -6.12
CA ALA A 239 -15.32 8.51 -5.72
C ALA A 239 -16.19 9.21 -4.67
N ILE A 240 -15.55 9.91 -3.75
CA ILE A 240 -16.21 10.71 -2.73
C ILE A 240 -15.66 12.14 -2.82
N PHE A 241 -16.56 13.11 -2.88
CA PHE A 241 -16.22 14.53 -2.82
C PHE A 241 -16.87 15.13 -1.58
N LEU A 242 -16.06 15.61 -0.65
CA LEU A 242 -16.54 16.23 0.59
C LEU A 242 -16.21 17.71 0.57
N VAL A 243 -17.24 18.55 0.54
CA VAL A 243 -17.09 20.00 0.57
C VAL A 243 -17.09 20.46 2.03
N TYR A 244 -16.06 21.21 2.40
CA TYR A 244 -15.86 21.81 3.72
C TYR A 244 -15.89 23.33 3.63
N PRO A 245 -16.05 24.04 4.75
CA PRO A 245 -15.87 25.49 4.79
C PRO A 245 -14.48 25.93 4.29
N ARG A 246 -13.45 25.11 4.50
CA ARG A 246 -12.05 25.42 4.16
C ARG A 246 -11.59 24.94 2.77
N GLY A 247 -12.35 24.08 2.10
CA GLY A 247 -11.90 23.46 0.85
C GLY A 247 -12.71 22.22 0.47
N VAL A 248 -12.12 21.34 -0.32
CA VAL A 248 -12.72 20.07 -0.76
C VAL A 248 -11.75 18.92 -0.51
N ARG A 249 -12.26 17.80 -0.01
CA ARG A 249 -11.57 16.50 -0.06
C ARG A 249 -12.04 15.74 -1.28
N VAL A 250 -11.09 15.27 -2.09
CA VAL A 250 -11.36 14.37 -3.21
C VAL A 250 -10.82 12.99 -2.86
N VAL A 251 -11.66 11.98 -3.00
CA VAL A 251 -11.31 10.57 -2.76
C VAL A 251 -11.66 9.76 -4.00
N VAL A 252 -10.73 8.93 -4.46
CA VAL A 252 -10.96 7.92 -5.49
C VAL A 252 -10.62 6.57 -4.89
N HIS A 253 -11.57 5.63 -4.90
CA HIS A 253 -11.43 4.35 -4.20
C HIS A 253 -11.94 3.17 -5.03
N THR A 254 -11.78 1.94 -4.54
CA THR A 254 -12.19 0.72 -5.28
C THR A 254 -13.37 -0.03 -4.66
N ALA A 255 -13.78 0.32 -3.44
CA ALA A 255 -14.89 -0.31 -2.73
C ALA A 255 -16.27 0.14 -3.18
N ASN A 256 -17.20 -0.81 -3.36
CA ASN A 256 -18.62 -0.48 -3.37
C ASN A 256 -19.08 0.02 -1.99
N LEU A 257 -20.16 0.79 -1.90
CA LEU A 257 -20.71 1.25 -0.61
C LEU A 257 -21.56 0.15 0.04
N ILE A 258 -20.92 -0.99 0.32
CA ILE A 258 -21.50 -2.17 0.98
C ILE A 258 -20.51 -2.73 2.00
N HIS A 259 -21.01 -3.43 3.01
CA HIS A 259 -20.19 -4.01 4.10
C HIS A 259 -18.98 -4.78 3.61
N VAL A 260 -19.22 -5.77 2.74
CA VAL A 260 -18.19 -6.73 2.34
C VAL A 260 -17.01 -6.03 1.66
N ASP A 261 -17.28 -5.01 0.86
CA ASP A 261 -16.24 -4.30 0.13
C ASP A 261 -15.38 -3.43 1.05
N TRP A 262 -15.94 -2.82 2.08
CA TRP A 262 -15.18 -1.96 3.01
C TRP A 262 -14.48 -2.73 4.13
N ASN A 263 -14.95 -3.93 4.46
CA ASN A 263 -14.52 -4.63 5.68
C ASN A 263 -13.84 -5.98 5.44
N ASN A 264 -14.00 -6.62 4.26
CA ASN A 264 -13.54 -8.00 4.06
C ASN A 264 -12.52 -8.15 2.92
N LYS A 265 -12.36 -7.13 2.06
CA LYS A 265 -11.61 -7.22 0.81
C LYS A 265 -10.35 -6.36 0.80
N SER A 266 -9.40 -6.73 -0.05
CA SER A 266 -8.29 -5.84 -0.38
C SER A 266 -8.78 -4.78 -1.35
N GLN A 267 -8.94 -3.56 -0.83
CA GLN A 267 -9.33 -2.35 -1.57
C GLN A 267 -8.27 -1.27 -1.37
N GLY A 268 -8.23 -0.32 -2.31
CA GLY A 268 -7.41 0.87 -2.18
C GLY A 268 -8.24 2.15 -2.28
N LEU A 269 -7.69 3.23 -1.74
CA LEU A 269 -8.12 4.59 -2.02
C LEU A 269 -6.93 5.52 -2.16
N TRP A 270 -7.15 6.61 -2.89
CA TRP A 270 -6.36 7.82 -2.84
C TRP A 270 -7.26 8.93 -2.31
N MET A 271 -6.73 9.77 -1.42
CA MET A 271 -7.42 10.96 -0.94
C MET A 271 -6.48 12.15 -0.85
N GLN A 272 -7.00 13.32 -1.25
CA GLN A 272 -6.31 14.59 -1.11
C GLN A 272 -7.28 15.75 -0.80
N ASP A 273 -6.86 16.65 0.09
CA ASP A 273 -7.57 17.90 0.41
C ASP A 273 -7.05 19.06 -0.43
N PHE A 274 -7.95 19.91 -0.92
CA PHE A 274 -7.67 21.06 -1.77
C PHE A 274 -8.34 22.31 -1.20
N PRO A 275 -7.60 23.38 -0.91
CA PRO A 275 -8.17 24.60 -0.37
C PRO A 275 -8.96 25.39 -1.42
N TRP A 276 -9.62 26.46 -1.00
CA TRP A 276 -10.18 27.43 -1.95
C TRP A 276 -9.07 28.14 -2.75
N LYS A 277 -9.37 28.50 -3.99
CA LYS A 277 -8.57 29.50 -4.71
C LYS A 277 -8.68 30.85 -4.00
N ASP A 278 -7.58 31.59 -4.08
CA ASP A 278 -7.49 32.96 -3.61
C ASP A 278 -8.04 33.89 -4.69
N ASP A 279 -9.12 34.62 -4.39
CA ASP A 279 -9.80 35.49 -5.36
C ASP A 279 -8.92 36.70 -5.77
N ASP A 280 -7.91 37.04 -4.96
CA ASP A 280 -7.00 38.18 -5.18
C ASP A 280 -5.69 37.81 -5.89
N LYS A 281 -5.47 36.52 -6.21
CA LYS A 281 -4.27 36.06 -6.92
C LYS A 281 -4.59 35.73 -8.37
N ASP A 282 -3.58 35.91 -9.23
CA ASP A 282 -3.64 35.39 -10.58
C ASP A 282 -4.02 33.90 -10.54
N PRO A 283 -4.91 33.44 -11.45
CA PRO A 283 -5.32 32.05 -11.47
C PRO A 283 -4.07 31.15 -11.53
N PRO A 284 -3.97 30.13 -10.66
CA PRO A 284 -2.83 29.22 -10.65
C PRO A 284 -2.57 28.69 -12.07
N LYS A 285 -1.29 28.49 -12.42
CA LYS A 285 -0.92 27.79 -13.66
C LYS A 285 -1.75 26.51 -13.76
N GLY A 286 -2.41 26.30 -14.89
CA GLY A 286 -3.35 25.20 -15.07
C GLY A 286 -2.79 23.86 -14.60
N CYS A 287 -3.53 23.20 -13.70
CA CYS A 287 -3.19 21.88 -13.18
C CYS A 287 -3.85 20.79 -14.04
N GLY A 288 -3.07 19.79 -14.47
CA GLY A 288 -3.61 18.67 -15.25
C GLY A 288 -4.75 17.93 -14.53
N PHE A 289 -4.64 17.78 -13.21
CA PHE A 289 -5.69 17.16 -12.38
C PHE A 289 -7.00 17.95 -12.41
N GLU A 290 -6.95 19.28 -12.28
CA GLU A 290 -8.15 20.13 -12.31
C GLU A 290 -8.91 19.95 -13.64
N GLY A 291 -8.21 20.08 -14.76
CA GLY A 291 -8.83 19.93 -16.09
C GLY A 291 -9.47 18.56 -16.27
N ASP A 292 -8.74 17.50 -15.90
CA ASP A 292 -9.19 16.11 -16.02
C ASP A 292 -10.42 15.84 -15.12
N LEU A 293 -10.42 16.36 -13.89
CA LEU A 293 -11.54 16.24 -12.95
C LEU A 293 -12.79 16.94 -13.48
N ILE A 294 -12.66 18.21 -13.87
CA ILE A 294 -13.80 19.01 -14.34
C ILE A 294 -14.42 18.41 -15.61
N ASP A 295 -13.59 17.95 -16.56
CA ASP A 295 -14.07 17.27 -17.76
C ASP A 295 -14.89 16.02 -17.36
N TYR A 296 -14.42 15.21 -16.40
CA TYR A 296 -15.14 14.04 -15.92
C TYR A 296 -16.48 14.39 -15.25
N LEU A 297 -16.51 15.35 -14.32
CA LEU A 297 -17.74 15.75 -13.63
C LEU A 297 -18.79 16.32 -14.59
N ASN A 298 -18.35 17.03 -15.64
CA ASN A 298 -19.25 17.54 -16.69
C ASN A 298 -19.96 16.43 -17.47
N VAL A 299 -19.36 15.24 -17.58
CA VAL A 299 -19.97 14.09 -18.27
C VAL A 299 -21.02 13.39 -17.42
N LEU A 300 -20.91 13.46 -16.09
CA LEU A 300 -21.88 12.83 -15.18
C LEU A 300 -23.27 13.46 -15.27
N LYS A 301 -23.37 14.73 -15.70
CA LYS A 301 -24.64 15.46 -15.92
C LYS A 301 -25.59 15.37 -14.72
N TRP A 302 -25.05 15.42 -13.50
CA TRP A 302 -25.85 15.43 -12.29
C TRP A 302 -26.61 16.76 -12.14
N PRO A 303 -27.76 16.77 -11.44
CA PRO A 303 -28.50 18.01 -11.19
C PRO A 303 -27.73 18.94 -10.24
N GLU A 304 -27.78 20.24 -10.51
CA GLU A 304 -27.30 21.25 -9.57
C GLU A 304 -28.13 21.22 -8.28
N PHE A 305 -27.48 21.40 -7.14
CA PHE A 305 -28.15 21.57 -5.85
C PHE A 305 -27.51 22.68 -5.03
N THR A 306 -28.26 23.23 -4.07
CA THR A 306 -27.81 24.35 -3.25
C THR A 306 -27.35 23.86 -1.88
N ALA A 307 -26.19 24.32 -1.42
CA ALA A 307 -25.72 24.11 -0.06
C ALA A 307 -25.37 25.46 0.59
N ASN A 308 -25.58 25.60 1.89
CA ASN A 308 -25.16 26.78 2.64
C ASN A 308 -23.74 26.54 3.19
N LEU A 309 -22.80 27.39 2.77
CA LEU A 309 -21.42 27.38 3.25
C LEU A 309 -21.21 28.47 4.29
N PRO A 310 -20.72 28.13 5.50
CA PRO A 310 -20.29 29.12 6.48
C PRO A 310 -19.30 30.12 5.85
N GLY A 311 -19.59 31.42 5.99
CA GLY A 311 -18.76 32.50 5.43
C GLY A 311 -18.93 32.76 3.93
N ARG A 312 -19.62 31.89 3.16
CA ARG A 312 -19.87 32.08 1.71
C ARG A 312 -21.36 32.10 1.33
N GLY A 313 -22.26 31.77 2.26
CA GLY A 313 -23.70 31.76 2.03
C GLY A 313 -24.16 30.60 1.13
N ASN A 314 -25.29 30.77 0.45
CA ASN A 314 -25.83 29.74 -0.44
C ASN A 314 -25.00 29.62 -1.73
N VAL A 315 -24.48 28.43 -1.99
CA VAL A 315 -23.73 28.09 -3.21
C VAL A 315 -24.43 27.02 -4.01
N LYS A 316 -24.32 27.13 -5.33
CA LYS A 316 -24.76 26.12 -6.29
C LYS A 316 -23.63 25.13 -6.54
N ILE A 317 -23.88 23.85 -6.21
CA ILE A 317 -22.94 22.76 -6.41
C ILE A 317 -23.29 22.04 -7.72
N ASN A 318 -22.38 22.14 -8.68
CA ASN A 318 -22.40 21.47 -9.97
C ASN A 318 -20.94 21.19 -10.42
N ALA A 319 -20.70 20.68 -11.63
CA ALA A 319 -19.33 20.44 -12.10
C ALA A 319 -18.44 21.71 -12.10
N ALA A 320 -18.98 22.87 -12.46
CA ALA A 320 -18.23 24.12 -12.49
C ALA A 320 -17.88 24.65 -11.10
N PHE A 321 -18.67 24.32 -10.06
CA PHE A 321 -18.36 24.66 -8.67
C PHE A 321 -16.97 24.17 -8.23
N PHE A 322 -16.56 22.99 -8.71
CA PHE A 322 -15.26 22.41 -8.37
C PHE A 322 -14.06 23.17 -8.93
N LYS A 323 -14.24 24.12 -9.87
CA LYS A 323 -13.17 25.00 -10.36
C LYS A 323 -12.69 26.03 -9.31
N LYS A 324 -13.46 26.21 -8.23
CA LYS A 324 -13.20 27.19 -7.17
C LYS A 324 -12.13 26.73 -6.16
N PHE A 325 -11.68 25.48 -6.24
CA PHE A 325 -10.64 24.93 -5.38
C PHE A 325 -9.29 24.95 -6.07
N ASP A 326 -8.22 25.11 -5.30
CA ASP A 326 -6.85 25.13 -5.79
C ASP A 326 -6.28 23.71 -5.78
N TYR A 327 -6.01 23.19 -6.98
CA TYR A 327 -5.44 21.85 -7.19
C TYR A 327 -3.94 21.90 -7.55
N SER A 328 -3.26 23.03 -7.37
CA SER A 328 -1.85 23.18 -7.74
C SER A 328 -0.94 22.14 -7.06
N ASP A 329 -1.26 21.75 -5.82
CA ASP A 329 -0.54 20.72 -5.06
C ASP A 329 -0.98 19.27 -5.37
N ALA A 330 -1.80 19.05 -6.41
CA ALA A 330 -2.24 17.70 -6.77
C ALA A 330 -1.04 16.79 -7.09
N THR A 331 -0.91 15.70 -6.34
CA THR A 331 0.21 14.75 -6.45
C THR A 331 -0.01 13.66 -7.50
N VAL A 332 -1.17 13.67 -8.18
CA VAL A 332 -1.60 12.62 -9.10
C VAL A 332 -2.22 13.21 -10.37
N ARG A 333 -2.36 12.37 -11.39
CA ARG A 333 -3.18 12.65 -12.59
C ARG A 333 -4.45 11.81 -12.56
N LEU A 334 -5.56 12.41 -12.98
CA LEU A 334 -6.82 11.69 -13.09
C LEU A 334 -6.92 11.00 -14.46
N ILE A 335 -7.18 9.69 -14.44
CA ILE A 335 -7.48 8.90 -15.63
C ILE A 335 -8.90 8.36 -15.47
N ALA A 336 -9.82 8.89 -16.25
CA ALA A 336 -11.21 8.48 -16.24
C ALA A 336 -11.60 7.83 -17.58
N SER A 337 -12.65 7.01 -17.55
CA SER A 337 -13.28 6.45 -18.73
C SER A 337 -14.73 6.89 -18.76
N VAL A 338 -15.19 7.35 -19.92
CA VAL A 338 -16.59 7.76 -20.13
C VAL A 338 -17.16 7.09 -21.38
N PRO A 339 -18.45 6.73 -21.41
CA PRO A 339 -19.08 6.13 -22.58
C PRO A 339 -18.99 7.06 -23.79
N GLY A 340 -18.58 6.53 -24.94
CA GLY A 340 -18.55 7.27 -26.19
C GLY A 340 -17.57 6.70 -27.21
N TYR A 341 -17.72 7.13 -28.46
CA TYR A 341 -16.74 6.96 -29.51
C TYR A 341 -15.92 8.24 -29.60
N HIS A 342 -14.67 8.20 -29.12
CA HIS A 342 -13.82 9.38 -29.01
C HIS A 342 -12.85 9.45 -30.19
N THR A 343 -12.85 10.54 -30.94
CA THR A 343 -12.01 10.75 -32.12
C THR A 343 -11.32 12.11 -32.08
N GLY A 344 -10.32 12.31 -32.95
CA GLY A 344 -9.56 13.57 -33.03
C GLY A 344 -8.92 13.93 -31.69
N PHE A 345 -9.06 15.20 -31.27
CA PHE A 345 -8.54 15.69 -29.99
C PHE A 345 -9.13 14.97 -28.77
N ASN A 346 -10.32 14.41 -28.87
CA ASN A 346 -10.96 13.70 -27.75
C ASN A 346 -10.44 12.28 -27.55
N LEU A 347 -9.72 11.71 -28.53
CA LEU A 347 -9.16 10.35 -28.44
C LEU A 347 -8.28 10.17 -27.19
N ASN A 348 -7.50 11.20 -26.85
CA ASN A 348 -6.53 11.15 -25.76
C ASN A 348 -7.10 11.66 -24.42
N LYS A 349 -8.41 11.94 -24.34
CA LYS A 349 -9.03 12.46 -23.11
C LYS A 349 -9.36 11.36 -22.09
N TRP A 350 -9.60 10.13 -22.56
CA TRP A 350 -10.19 9.08 -21.73
C TRP A 350 -9.44 7.74 -21.84
N GLY A 351 -9.64 6.89 -20.84
CA GLY A 351 -9.19 5.50 -20.83
C GLY A 351 -7.68 5.33 -21.00
N HIS A 352 -7.27 4.25 -21.67
CA HIS A 352 -5.85 3.90 -21.85
C HIS A 352 -5.11 4.87 -22.79
N MET A 353 -5.80 5.67 -23.58
CA MET A 353 -5.19 6.71 -24.42
C MET A 353 -4.81 7.93 -23.57
N LYS A 354 -5.65 8.32 -22.61
CA LYS A 354 -5.27 9.32 -21.60
C LYS A 354 -4.05 8.89 -20.79
N LEU A 355 -4.04 7.63 -20.35
CA LEU A 355 -2.88 7.03 -19.69
C LEU A 355 -1.62 7.16 -20.55
N ARG A 356 -1.70 6.80 -21.83
CA ARG A 356 -0.58 6.91 -22.78
C ARG A 356 -0.03 8.33 -22.85
N THR A 357 -0.90 9.32 -23.04
CA THR A 357 -0.50 10.73 -23.13
C THR A 357 0.16 11.22 -21.85
N ILE A 358 -0.39 10.88 -20.68
CA ILE A 358 0.24 11.25 -19.40
C ILE A 358 1.63 10.62 -19.28
N LEU A 359 1.75 9.32 -19.56
CA LEU A 359 3.04 8.63 -19.44
C LEU A 359 4.10 9.22 -20.38
N GLN A 360 3.72 9.68 -21.60
CA GLN A 360 4.62 10.35 -22.53
C GLN A 360 5.18 11.68 -22.00
N GLU A 361 4.48 12.34 -21.07
CA GLU A 361 4.92 13.57 -20.41
C GLU A 361 5.88 13.31 -19.24
N CYS A 362 6.00 12.05 -18.79
CA CYS A 362 6.78 11.67 -17.61
C CYS A 362 8.20 11.19 -17.97
N ILE A 363 9.15 11.55 -17.10
CA ILE A 363 10.54 11.08 -17.12
C ILE A 363 10.71 10.03 -16.03
N PHE A 364 11.31 8.89 -16.38
CA PHE A 364 11.49 7.74 -15.51
C PHE A 364 12.96 7.33 -15.41
N ASP A 365 13.32 6.62 -14.35
CA ASP A 365 14.65 6.06 -14.19
C ASP A 365 14.97 5.01 -15.25
N ARG A 366 16.25 4.95 -15.64
CA ARG A 366 16.75 4.00 -16.66
C ARG A 366 16.48 2.54 -16.34
N GLU A 367 16.31 2.21 -15.06
CA GLU A 367 15.99 0.86 -14.60
C GLU A 367 14.61 0.41 -15.06
N PHE A 368 13.67 1.31 -15.32
CA PHE A 368 12.32 0.97 -15.79
C PHE A 368 12.23 0.65 -17.28
N ARG A 369 13.32 0.82 -18.05
CA ARG A 369 13.35 0.46 -19.46
C ARG A 369 13.10 -1.04 -19.62
N ARG A 370 12.10 -1.37 -20.45
CA ARG A 370 11.64 -2.74 -20.70
C ARG A 370 11.27 -3.54 -19.44
N SER A 371 11.10 -2.87 -18.32
CA SER A 371 10.68 -3.48 -17.07
C SER A 371 9.28 -4.08 -17.18
N PRO A 372 8.97 -5.14 -16.42
CA PRO A 372 7.68 -5.81 -16.53
C PRO A 372 6.47 -4.91 -16.26
N LEU A 373 5.36 -5.28 -16.90
CA LEU A 373 4.04 -4.65 -16.75
C LEU A 373 3.12 -5.58 -15.96
N ILE A 374 2.54 -5.09 -14.88
CA ILE A 374 1.59 -5.84 -14.05
C ILE A 374 0.20 -5.29 -14.27
N TYR A 375 -0.74 -6.19 -14.55
CA TYR A 375 -2.17 -5.90 -14.59
C TYR A 375 -2.85 -6.70 -13.47
N GLN A 376 -3.35 -6.02 -12.45
CA GLN A 376 -4.11 -6.64 -11.38
C GLN A 376 -5.52 -6.06 -11.41
N PHE A 377 -6.51 -6.94 -11.51
CA PHE A 377 -7.91 -6.54 -11.53
C PHE A 377 -8.81 -7.67 -11.02
N SER A 378 -10.09 -7.36 -10.80
CA SER A 378 -11.07 -8.32 -10.27
C SER A 378 -12.15 -8.71 -11.29
N SER A 379 -12.06 -8.29 -12.55
CA SER A 379 -12.98 -8.72 -13.60
C SER A 379 -12.31 -8.65 -14.96
N LEU A 380 -12.64 -9.62 -15.82
CA LEU A 380 -12.08 -9.78 -17.16
C LEU A 380 -13.21 -9.89 -18.19
N GLY A 381 -13.28 -8.88 -19.06
CA GLY A 381 -14.10 -8.89 -20.26
C GLY A 381 -13.59 -9.87 -21.31
N SER A 382 -14.26 -9.91 -22.46
CA SER A 382 -13.78 -10.72 -23.59
C SER A 382 -12.65 -9.97 -24.32
N LEU A 383 -11.40 -10.34 -24.05
CA LEU A 383 -10.22 -9.74 -24.69
C LEU A 383 -9.68 -10.58 -25.85
N ASP A 384 -8.93 -9.96 -26.76
CA ASP A 384 -8.10 -10.64 -27.75
C ASP A 384 -6.63 -10.16 -27.67
N GLU A 385 -5.73 -10.80 -28.42
CA GLU A 385 -4.31 -10.47 -28.42
C GLU A 385 -4.04 -9.04 -28.92
N LYS A 386 -4.84 -8.56 -29.88
CA LYS A 386 -4.67 -7.23 -30.49
C LYS A 386 -4.95 -6.15 -29.45
N TRP A 387 -6.06 -6.28 -28.73
CA TRP A 387 -6.44 -5.34 -27.68
C TRP A 387 -5.43 -5.37 -26.52
N LEU A 388 -4.98 -6.55 -26.09
CA LEU A 388 -3.99 -6.66 -25.03
C LEU A 388 -2.66 -6.00 -25.43
N ALA A 389 -2.24 -6.17 -26.69
CA ALA A 389 -1.06 -5.48 -27.22
C ALA A 389 -1.25 -3.95 -27.30
N GLU A 390 -2.42 -3.49 -27.74
CA GLU A 390 -2.76 -2.07 -27.78
C GLU A 390 -2.71 -1.42 -26.38
N PHE A 391 -3.28 -2.11 -25.38
CA PHE A 391 -3.24 -1.66 -24.00
C PHE A 391 -1.80 -1.67 -23.44
N GLY A 392 -1.05 -2.73 -23.71
CA GLY A 392 0.38 -2.83 -23.36
C GLY A 392 1.22 -1.71 -23.98
N ASN A 393 0.92 -1.29 -25.21
CA ASN A 393 1.58 -0.15 -25.85
C ASN A 393 1.32 1.17 -25.11
N SER A 394 0.13 1.37 -24.55
CA SER A 394 -0.14 2.54 -23.69
C SER A 394 0.74 2.53 -22.44
N LEU A 395 0.82 1.40 -21.74
CA LEU A 395 1.67 1.21 -20.54
C LEU A 395 3.18 1.15 -20.84
N SER A 396 3.55 1.13 -22.12
CA SER A 396 4.94 1.16 -22.59
C SER A 396 5.47 2.56 -22.91
N SER A 397 4.62 3.57 -22.74
CA SER A 397 4.99 4.98 -22.92
C SER A 397 5.83 5.52 -21.77
N GLY A 398 6.41 6.70 -21.98
CA GLY A 398 7.37 7.32 -21.08
C GLY A 398 8.79 7.28 -21.61
N ILE A 399 9.61 8.18 -21.10
CA ILE A 399 11.00 8.35 -21.51
C ILE A 399 11.91 8.39 -20.30
N THR A 400 13.19 8.09 -20.51
CA THR A 400 14.26 8.35 -19.54
C THR A 400 14.85 9.74 -19.74
N GLU A 401 15.69 10.22 -18.82
CA GLU A 401 16.32 11.56 -18.91
C GLU A 401 17.07 11.78 -20.23
N ASP A 402 17.67 10.72 -20.79
CA ASP A 402 18.36 10.73 -22.09
C ASP A 402 17.39 10.66 -23.31
N LYS A 403 16.09 10.85 -23.07
CA LYS A 403 15.01 10.80 -24.07
C LYS A 403 14.82 9.42 -24.72
N THR A 404 15.38 8.36 -24.14
CA THR A 404 15.11 6.99 -24.61
C THR A 404 13.72 6.53 -24.17
N PRO A 405 12.89 5.96 -25.05
CA PRO A 405 11.61 5.38 -24.65
C PRO A 405 11.77 4.24 -23.64
N LEU A 406 10.84 4.13 -22.69
CA LEU A 406 10.79 2.97 -21.78
C LEU A 406 10.59 1.66 -22.54
N GLY A 407 9.72 1.67 -23.56
CA GLY A 407 9.50 0.56 -24.46
C GLY A 407 8.73 -0.61 -23.84
N PRO A 408 8.54 -1.70 -24.60
CA PRO A 408 7.70 -2.83 -24.20
C PRO A 408 8.28 -3.56 -23.00
N GLY A 409 7.41 -3.95 -22.07
CA GLY A 409 7.73 -4.79 -20.91
C GLY A 409 6.96 -6.10 -20.93
N ASP A 410 7.52 -7.14 -20.30
CA ASP A 410 6.84 -8.43 -20.16
C ASP A 410 5.59 -8.27 -19.29
N SER A 411 4.43 -8.65 -19.84
CA SER A 411 3.15 -8.48 -19.15
C SER A 411 2.84 -9.66 -18.25
N LEU A 412 2.29 -9.39 -17.06
CA LEU A 412 1.75 -10.38 -16.15
C LEU A 412 0.37 -9.92 -15.68
N ILE A 413 -0.56 -10.86 -15.58
CA ILE A 413 -1.91 -10.63 -15.08
C ILE A 413 -2.06 -11.32 -13.73
N ILE A 414 -2.19 -10.53 -12.66
CA ILE A 414 -2.44 -11.04 -11.33
C ILE A 414 -3.92 -11.38 -11.19
N TRP A 415 -4.22 -12.66 -10.98
CA TRP A 415 -5.57 -13.19 -10.88
C TRP A 415 -5.68 -14.23 -9.75
N PRO A 416 -6.73 -14.19 -8.91
CA PRO A 416 -6.96 -15.22 -7.89
C PRO A 416 -7.32 -16.56 -8.53
N THR A 417 -6.70 -17.64 -8.04
CA THR A 417 -7.09 -19.01 -8.42
C THR A 417 -8.36 -19.44 -7.70
N VAL A 418 -8.99 -20.53 -8.17
CA VAL A 418 -10.12 -21.15 -7.46
C VAL A 418 -9.74 -21.51 -6.02
N GLU A 419 -8.51 -21.97 -5.81
CA GLU A 419 -7.99 -22.33 -4.48
C GLU A 419 -7.79 -21.09 -3.59
N ASP A 420 -7.32 -19.98 -4.15
CA ASP A 420 -7.22 -18.70 -3.42
C ASP A 420 -8.59 -18.23 -2.93
N VAL A 421 -9.61 -18.32 -3.79
CA VAL A 421 -10.99 -17.94 -3.44
C VAL A 421 -11.54 -18.89 -2.38
N ARG A 422 -11.41 -20.21 -2.58
CA ARG A 422 -11.88 -21.24 -1.63
C ARG A 422 -11.28 -21.05 -0.23
N CYS A 423 -9.99 -20.72 -0.16
CA CYS A 423 -9.26 -20.54 1.11
C CYS A 423 -9.26 -19.08 1.61
N SER A 424 -9.98 -18.18 0.96
CA SER A 424 -10.10 -16.77 1.38
C SER A 424 -10.86 -16.62 2.70
N LEU A 425 -10.92 -15.39 3.23
CA LEU A 425 -11.71 -15.04 4.41
C LEU A 425 -13.21 -15.28 4.21
N GLU A 426 -13.70 -15.10 2.98
CA GLU A 426 -15.13 -15.23 2.65
C GLU A 426 -15.46 -16.55 1.94
N GLY A 427 -14.45 -17.42 1.73
CA GLY A 427 -14.58 -18.63 0.92
C GLY A 427 -15.08 -18.33 -0.50
N TYR A 428 -15.91 -19.22 -1.05
CA TYR A 428 -16.46 -19.04 -2.40
C TYR A 428 -17.29 -17.76 -2.58
N ALA A 429 -17.83 -17.17 -1.50
CA ALA A 429 -18.59 -15.92 -1.60
C ALA A 429 -17.71 -14.75 -2.08
N ALA A 430 -16.38 -14.79 -1.88
CA ALA A 430 -15.48 -13.79 -2.44
C ALA A 430 -15.50 -13.75 -3.97
N GLY A 431 -15.85 -14.87 -4.63
CA GLY A 431 -15.97 -14.98 -6.08
C GLY A 431 -17.02 -14.03 -6.69
N ASN A 432 -18.01 -13.58 -5.91
CA ASN A 432 -18.98 -12.57 -6.37
C ASN A 432 -18.33 -11.22 -6.71
N ALA A 433 -17.18 -10.93 -6.11
CA ALA A 433 -16.38 -9.73 -6.40
C ALA A 433 -15.30 -9.97 -7.47
N ILE A 434 -15.25 -11.19 -8.02
CA ILE A 434 -14.33 -11.59 -9.10
C ILE A 434 -15.14 -12.05 -10.34
N PRO A 435 -16.08 -11.23 -10.87
CA PRO A 435 -17.00 -11.70 -11.89
C PRO A 435 -16.30 -11.85 -13.25
N SER A 436 -16.16 -13.07 -13.75
CA SER A 436 -15.66 -13.34 -15.11
C SER A 436 -16.16 -14.68 -15.65
N PRO A 437 -16.77 -14.70 -16.85
CA PRO A 437 -17.12 -15.95 -17.50
C PRO A 437 -15.89 -16.82 -17.74
N LEU A 438 -16.00 -18.13 -17.48
CA LEU A 438 -14.90 -19.09 -17.69
C LEU A 438 -14.29 -18.99 -19.10
N LYS A 439 -15.15 -18.84 -20.12
CA LYS A 439 -14.75 -18.66 -21.53
C LYS A 439 -13.86 -17.43 -21.79
N ASN A 440 -13.88 -16.42 -20.93
CA ASN A 440 -13.01 -15.25 -21.04
C ASN A 440 -11.65 -15.51 -20.39
N VAL A 441 -11.63 -16.18 -19.24
CA VAL A 441 -10.42 -16.45 -18.45
C VAL A 441 -9.57 -17.56 -19.09
N GLU A 442 -10.21 -18.58 -19.67
CA GLU A 442 -9.52 -19.75 -20.25
C GLU A 442 -9.04 -19.56 -21.70
N LYS A 443 -9.11 -18.33 -22.24
CA LYS A 443 -8.65 -18.07 -23.60
C LYS A 443 -7.17 -18.48 -23.76
N PRO A 444 -6.80 -19.31 -24.76
CA PRO A 444 -5.47 -19.91 -24.84
C PRO A 444 -4.30 -18.92 -24.77
N PHE A 445 -4.44 -17.75 -25.40
CA PHE A 445 -3.39 -16.73 -25.42
C PHE A 445 -3.08 -16.13 -24.04
N LEU A 446 -4.01 -16.22 -23.09
CA LEU A 446 -3.84 -15.68 -21.75
C LEU A 446 -2.96 -16.55 -20.86
N LYS A 447 -2.79 -17.83 -21.19
CA LYS A 447 -2.08 -18.83 -20.37
C LYS A 447 -0.69 -18.40 -19.94
N LYS A 448 0.02 -17.66 -20.80
CA LYS A 448 1.40 -17.20 -20.55
C LYS A 448 1.50 -15.96 -19.64
N TYR A 449 0.40 -15.27 -19.39
CA TYR A 449 0.40 -14.03 -18.60
C TYR A 449 0.00 -14.25 -17.13
N TRP A 450 -0.67 -15.35 -16.80
CA TRP A 450 -1.25 -15.52 -15.47
C TRP A 450 -0.19 -15.59 -14.36
N ALA A 451 -0.41 -14.77 -13.34
CA ALA A 451 0.29 -14.79 -12.07
C ALA A 451 -0.75 -14.90 -10.93
N ARG A 452 -0.40 -15.63 -9.87
CA ARG A 452 -1.29 -15.86 -8.73
C ARG A 452 -1.39 -14.60 -7.85
N TRP A 453 -2.56 -14.33 -7.30
CA TRP A 453 -2.72 -13.35 -6.21
C TRP A 453 -1.91 -13.77 -4.99
N LYS A 454 -1.01 -12.91 -4.53
CA LYS A 454 -0.23 -13.11 -3.30
C LYS A 454 0.02 -11.77 -2.62
N ALA A 455 -0.31 -11.69 -1.33
CA ALA A 455 -0.19 -10.45 -0.55
C ALA A 455 0.16 -10.76 0.92
N ASP A 456 0.99 -11.78 1.16
CA ASP A 456 1.36 -12.23 2.51
C ASP A 456 2.09 -11.12 3.30
N HIS A 457 2.84 -10.26 2.60
CA HIS A 457 3.54 -9.12 3.18
C HIS A 457 2.61 -8.11 3.87
N SER A 458 1.33 -8.08 3.48
CA SER A 458 0.30 -7.23 4.07
C SER A 458 -0.80 -8.04 4.79
N ALA A 459 -0.55 -9.33 5.06
CA ALA A 459 -1.53 -10.32 5.56
C ALA A 459 -2.80 -10.47 4.69
N ARG A 460 -2.78 -9.96 3.45
CA ARG A 460 -3.94 -9.86 2.57
C ARG A 460 -4.05 -11.01 1.58
N GLY A 461 -3.21 -12.03 1.69
CA GLY A 461 -3.29 -13.22 0.84
C GLY A 461 -4.68 -13.87 0.85
N ARG A 462 -5.40 -13.81 1.99
CA ARG A 462 -6.76 -14.33 2.14
C ARG A 462 -7.87 -13.28 1.98
N ALA A 463 -7.54 -11.98 1.90
CA ALA A 463 -8.49 -10.91 1.65
C ALA A 463 -8.54 -10.65 0.14
N MET A 464 -9.51 -11.25 -0.55
CA MET A 464 -9.54 -11.26 -2.03
C MET A 464 -9.50 -9.84 -2.62
N PRO A 465 -8.78 -9.65 -3.73
CA PRO A 465 -8.61 -8.33 -4.32
C PRO A 465 -9.88 -7.87 -5.02
N HIS A 466 -10.38 -6.72 -4.58
CA HIS A 466 -11.30 -5.91 -5.35
C HIS A 466 -10.67 -4.55 -5.72
N ILE A 467 -9.45 -4.28 -5.26
CA ILE A 467 -8.56 -3.27 -5.84
C ILE A 467 -8.21 -3.62 -7.30
N LYS A 468 -7.87 -2.60 -8.09
CA LYS A 468 -7.38 -2.71 -9.46
C LYS A 468 -6.13 -1.85 -9.60
N THR A 469 -5.01 -2.43 -9.98
CA THR A 469 -3.73 -1.72 -10.15
C THR A 469 -3.06 -2.12 -11.47
N PHE A 470 -2.41 -1.13 -12.09
CA PHE A 470 -1.65 -1.30 -13.33
C PHE A 470 -0.31 -0.61 -13.13
N THR A 471 0.78 -1.37 -13.16
CA THR A 471 2.09 -0.85 -12.77
C THR A 471 3.19 -1.31 -13.72
N ARG A 472 4.21 -0.47 -13.85
CA ARG A 472 5.53 -0.88 -14.31
C ARG A 472 6.44 -0.91 -13.10
N TYR A 473 7.22 -1.97 -12.92
CA TYR A 473 8.05 -2.12 -11.73
C TYR A 473 9.41 -2.72 -12.06
N ASN A 474 10.41 -2.43 -11.24
CA ASN A 474 11.70 -3.12 -11.27
C ASN A 474 12.10 -3.44 -9.82
N ASP A 475 12.32 -4.72 -9.52
CA ASP A 475 12.53 -5.23 -8.16
C ASP A 475 11.44 -4.74 -7.18
N GLN A 476 11.79 -3.81 -6.28
CA GLN A 476 10.91 -3.26 -5.24
C GLN A 476 10.48 -1.81 -5.53
N LYS A 477 10.72 -1.31 -6.74
CA LYS A 477 10.39 0.05 -7.16
C LYS A 477 9.28 0.04 -8.21
N ILE A 478 8.42 1.04 -8.13
CA ILE A 478 7.35 1.31 -9.10
C ILE A 478 7.75 2.55 -9.89
N ALA A 479 7.53 2.51 -11.21
CA ALA A 479 7.81 3.61 -12.14
C ALA A 479 6.86 4.79 -11.91
#